data_AF-A0A182JRE5-F1
#
_entry.id   AF-A0A182JRE5-F1
#
_cell.length_a   1.000
_cell.length_b   1.000
_cell.length_c   1.000
_cell.angle_alpha   90.00
_cell.angle_beta   90.00
_cell.angle_gamma   90.00
#
_symmetry.space_group_name_H-M   'P 1'
#
loop_
_entity.id
_entity.type
_entity.pdbx_description
1 polymer ?
#
loop_
_entity_poly.entity_id
_entity_poly.type
_entity_poly.pdbx_seq_one_letter_code
_entity_poly.pdbx_strand_id
1 'polypeptide(L)'
;MSKSKPKDPCKPAACRIQTCLREHSYDEVKCYDVIEDMRQCCLKWHKIVITKPKRKASYESEKQPAREMHADPRRPLRVPKRNWFQRNPRTFSSLVTGTALLIFFSKPLYDAFIADAVPGALPPREIRSIRIGPK
;
A
#
# COMPACT_ATOMS: atom_id res chain seq x y z
N MET A 1 12.40 -18.64 -32.74
CA MET A 1 11.71 -17.35 -32.98
C MET A 1 10.89 -16.94 -31.76
N SER A 2 11.22 -15.81 -31.13
CA SER A 2 10.47 -15.24 -30.01
C SER A 2 9.15 -14.64 -30.52
N LYS A 3 8.01 -15.20 -30.09
CA LYS A 3 6.67 -14.66 -30.41
C LYS A 3 6.56 -13.24 -29.84
N SER A 4 6.61 -12.23 -30.71
CA SER A 4 6.45 -10.83 -30.30
C SER A 4 5.01 -10.59 -29.85
N LYS A 5 4.83 -9.96 -28.68
CA LYS A 5 3.53 -9.50 -28.20
C LYS A 5 2.85 -8.63 -29.27
N PRO A 6 1.51 -8.67 -29.41
CA PRO A 6 0.80 -7.79 -30.34
C PRO A 6 1.14 -6.34 -29.98
N LYS A 7 1.68 -5.60 -30.95
CA LYS A 7 2.08 -4.20 -30.75
C LYS A 7 0.83 -3.34 -30.75
N ASP A 8 0.73 -2.43 -29.79
CA ASP A 8 -0.39 -1.49 -29.74
C ASP A 8 -0.31 -0.55 -30.95
N PRO A 9 -1.37 -0.46 -31.77
CA PRO A 9 -1.34 0.33 -33.01
C PRO A 9 -1.27 1.84 -32.75
N CYS A 10 -1.61 2.30 -31.54
CA CYS A 10 -1.55 3.71 -31.13
C CYS A 10 -0.21 4.12 -30.48
N LYS A 11 0.65 3.15 -30.15
CA LYS A 11 1.97 3.41 -29.57
C LYS A 11 2.85 4.38 -30.37
N PRO A 12 2.91 4.35 -31.72
CA PRO A 12 3.73 5.32 -32.45
C PRO A 12 3.25 6.77 -32.28
N ALA A 13 1.94 7.01 -32.19
CA ALA A 13 1.40 8.34 -31.92
C ALA A 13 1.77 8.81 -30.51
N ALA A 14 1.66 7.92 -29.51
CA ALA A 14 2.08 8.22 -28.14
C ALA A 14 3.58 8.58 -28.04
N CYS A 15 4.45 7.90 -28.80
CA CYS A 15 5.87 8.25 -28.85
C CYS A 15 6.13 9.62 -29.46
N ARG A 16 5.35 10.03 -30.48
CA ARG A 16 5.47 11.37 -31.08
C ARG A 16 5.07 12.49 -30.12
N ILE A 17 4.03 12.27 -29.29
CA ILE A 17 3.64 13.23 -28.25
C ILE A 17 4.80 13.47 -27.28
N GLN A 18 5.45 12.39 -26.83
CA GLN A 18 6.59 12.47 -25.91
C GLN A 18 7.78 13.23 -26.53
N THR A 19 8.01 13.10 -27.83
CA THR A 19 9.03 13.87 -28.54
C THR A 19 8.64 15.34 -28.65
N CYS A 20 7.41 15.63 -29.08
CA CYS A 20 6.89 17.00 -29.24
C CYS A 20 6.93 17.78 -27.93
N LEU A 21 6.48 17.17 -26.83
CA LEU A 21 6.52 17.79 -25.50
C LEU A 21 7.95 18.07 -25.06
N ARG A 22 8.92 17.21 -25.37
CA ARG A 22 10.33 17.45 -25.00
C ARG A 22 10.94 18.62 -25.76
N GLU A 23 10.56 18.82 -27.01
CA GLU A 23 11.04 19.90 -27.88
C GLU A 23 10.37 21.24 -27.57
N HIS A 24 9.12 21.22 -27.13
CA HIS A 24 8.32 22.41 -26.85
C HIS A 24 8.13 22.69 -25.36
N SER A 25 9.11 22.34 -24.51
CA SER A 25 9.08 22.62 -23.07
C SER A 25 7.80 22.16 -22.35
N TYR A 26 7.20 21.06 -22.84
CA TYR A 26 5.95 20.48 -22.38
C TYR A 26 4.70 21.37 -22.59
N ASP A 27 4.77 22.31 -23.54
CA ASP A 27 3.62 23.12 -23.96
C ASP A 27 2.65 22.29 -24.82
N GLU A 28 1.58 21.79 -24.21
CA GLU A 28 0.57 20.96 -24.88
C GLU A 28 -0.09 21.68 -26.07
N VAL A 29 -0.19 23.01 -26.00
CA VAL A 29 -0.83 23.83 -27.03
C VAL A 29 -0.14 23.72 -28.39
N LYS A 30 1.18 23.58 -28.39
CA LYS A 30 1.96 23.43 -29.63
C LYS A 30 1.87 22.01 -30.19
N CYS A 31 1.49 21.05 -29.36
CA CYS A 31 1.41 19.63 -29.71
C CYS A 31 -0.02 19.14 -29.94
N TYR A 32 -1.01 20.04 -30.06
CA TYR A 32 -2.42 19.67 -30.28
C TYR A 32 -2.63 18.75 -31.48
N ASP A 33 -1.92 18.98 -32.58
CA ASP A 33 -2.04 18.16 -33.79
C ASP A 33 -1.64 16.70 -33.54
N VAL A 34 -0.54 16.49 -32.80
CA VAL A 34 -0.03 15.15 -32.46
C VAL A 34 -0.94 14.44 -31.46
N ILE A 35 -1.58 15.20 -30.58
CA ILE A 35 -2.58 14.68 -29.62
C ILE A 35 -3.86 14.26 -30.37
N GLU A 36 -4.30 15.04 -31.36
CA GLU A 36 -5.49 14.69 -32.16
C GLU A 36 -5.23 13.45 -33.02
N ASP A 37 -4.02 13.27 -33.56
CA ASP A 37 -3.60 12.02 -34.22
C ASP A 37 -3.74 10.79 -33.32
N MET A 38 -3.34 10.91 -32.03
CA MET A 38 -3.53 9.85 -31.05
C MET A 38 -5.03 9.59 -30.81
N ARG A 39 -5.84 10.64 -30.74
CA ARG A 39 -7.30 10.55 -30.55
C ARG A 39 -7.98 9.83 -31.72
N GLN A 40 -7.61 10.18 -32.96
CA GLN A 40 -8.08 9.51 -34.17
C GLN A 40 -7.69 8.03 -34.19
N CYS A 41 -6.46 7.72 -33.75
CA CYS A 41 -6.03 6.33 -33.61
C CYS A 41 -6.88 5.58 -32.58
N CYS A 42 -7.17 6.18 -31.42
CA CYS A 42 -8.10 5.60 -30.45
C CYS A 42 -9.48 5.35 -31.07
N LEU A 43 -10.09 6.32 -31.75
CA LEU A 43 -11.41 6.15 -32.38
C LEU A 43 -11.45 5.02 -33.42
N LYS A 44 -10.38 4.84 -34.19
CA LYS A 44 -10.24 3.76 -35.18
C LYS A 44 -10.20 2.38 -34.54
N TRP A 45 -9.50 2.23 -33.42
CA TRP A 45 -9.30 0.94 -32.75
C TRP A 45 -10.23 0.68 -31.56
N HIS A 46 -10.98 1.70 -31.08
CA HIS A 46 -11.90 1.62 -29.93
C HIS A 46 -13.04 0.60 -30.15
N LYS A 47 -13.54 0.48 -31.38
CA LYS A 47 -14.58 -0.50 -31.76
C LYS A 47 -14.12 -1.96 -31.58
N ILE A 48 -12.82 -2.21 -31.69
CA ILE A 48 -12.22 -3.55 -31.59
C ILE A 48 -12.01 -3.96 -30.13
N VAL A 49 -11.89 -3.00 -29.21
CA VAL A 49 -11.72 -3.26 -27.77
C VAL A 49 -13.06 -3.53 -27.07
N ILE A 50 -14.16 -2.91 -27.54
CA ILE A 50 -15.50 -3.10 -26.93
C ILE A 50 -16.11 -4.46 -27.30
N THR A 51 -15.87 -4.95 -28.51
CA THR A 51 -16.50 -6.19 -29.02
C THR A 51 -15.77 -7.47 -28.61
N LYS A 52 -14.65 -7.37 -27.89
CA LYS A 52 -13.96 -8.53 -27.32
C LYS A 52 -13.68 -8.26 -25.84
N PRO A 53 -14.04 -9.17 -24.90
CA PRO A 53 -13.61 -9.07 -23.52
C PRO A 53 -12.10 -9.37 -23.44
N LYS A 54 -11.28 -8.39 -23.84
CA LYS A 54 -9.83 -8.44 -23.73
C LYS A 54 -9.50 -8.12 -22.28
N ARG A 55 -9.40 -9.20 -21.52
CA ARG A 55 -8.63 -9.36 -20.27
C ARG A 55 -7.55 -8.26 -20.16
N LYS A 56 -7.68 -7.41 -19.13
CA LYS A 56 -6.87 -6.21 -18.86
C LYS A 56 -5.42 -6.34 -19.35
N ALA A 57 -5.11 -5.70 -20.48
CA ALA A 57 -3.76 -5.52 -20.96
C ALA A 57 -3.68 -4.17 -21.69
N SER A 58 -3.66 -3.08 -20.90
CA SER A 58 -3.08 -1.77 -21.26
C SER A 58 -3.43 -0.63 -20.28
N TYR A 59 -4.37 -0.81 -19.34
CA TYR A 59 -4.56 0.12 -18.21
C TYR A 59 -4.32 -0.58 -16.87
N GLU A 60 -3.05 -0.87 -16.58
CA GLU A 60 -2.57 -1.07 -15.21
C GLU A 60 -1.07 -0.70 -15.22
N SER A 61 -0.78 0.58 -15.49
CA SER A 61 0.42 1.16 -14.91
C SER A 61 0.13 1.28 -13.41
N GLU A 62 0.82 0.46 -12.61
CA GLU A 62 1.10 0.67 -11.18
C GLU A 62 0.15 0.21 -10.06
N LYS A 63 -0.58 -0.91 -10.17
CA LYS A 63 -1.03 -1.59 -8.92
C LYS A 63 -0.98 -3.11 -8.95
N GLN A 64 0.13 -3.65 -8.42
CA GLN A 64 0.23 -5.05 -7.96
C GLN A 64 -0.72 -5.25 -6.76
N PRO A 65 -1.45 -6.39 -6.60
CA PRO A 65 -0.81 -7.70 -6.42
C PRO A 65 -1.57 -8.98 -6.89
N ALA A 66 -0.77 -10.06 -7.01
CA ALA A 66 -1.06 -11.50 -6.82
C ALA A 66 -1.97 -12.28 -7.79
N ARG A 67 -1.38 -13.01 -8.77
CA ARG A 67 -1.82 -14.37 -9.19
C ARG A 67 -0.67 -15.23 -9.75
N GLU A 68 -0.85 -16.55 -9.61
CA GLU A 68 0.11 -17.67 -9.64
C GLU A 68 1.09 -17.75 -10.82
N MET A 69 2.27 -18.28 -10.48
CA MET A 69 3.49 -18.34 -11.28
C MET A 69 3.81 -19.81 -11.59
N HIS A 70 3.95 -20.15 -12.86
CA HIS A 70 4.60 -21.40 -13.25
C HIS A 70 6.08 -21.28 -12.84
N ALA A 71 6.50 -22.09 -11.87
CA ALA A 71 7.76 -21.96 -11.17
C ALA A 71 8.95 -22.34 -12.07
N ASP A 72 9.65 -21.32 -12.54
CA ASP A 72 11.02 -21.41 -13.02
C ASP A 72 11.93 -21.61 -11.78
N PRO A 73 12.66 -22.74 -11.63
CA PRO A 73 13.42 -23.07 -10.42
C PRO A 73 14.53 -22.07 -10.05
N ARG A 74 14.92 -21.19 -10.98
CA ARG A 74 15.95 -20.16 -10.76
C ARG A 74 15.38 -18.79 -10.35
N ARG A 75 14.06 -18.59 -10.35
CA ARG A 75 13.46 -17.30 -9.98
C ARG A 75 13.14 -17.25 -8.49
N PRO A 76 13.59 -16.21 -7.76
CA PRO A 76 13.19 -16.05 -6.37
C PRO A 76 11.67 -15.87 -6.30
N LEU A 77 11.01 -16.72 -5.51
CA LEU A 77 9.60 -16.59 -5.20
C LEU A 77 9.32 -15.21 -4.60
N ARG A 78 8.68 -14.33 -5.38
CA ARG A 78 8.28 -13.01 -4.93
C ARG A 78 7.03 -13.16 -4.07
N VAL A 79 7.22 -13.47 -2.79
CA VAL A 79 6.11 -13.65 -1.84
C VAL A 79 5.39 -12.31 -1.65
N PRO A 80 4.05 -12.24 -1.79
CA PRO A 80 3.33 -11.01 -1.50
C PRO A 80 3.58 -10.58 -0.05
N LYS A 81 3.85 -9.28 0.16
CA LYS A 81 3.89 -8.66 1.48
C LYS A 81 2.49 -8.72 2.08
N ARG A 82 2.22 -9.78 2.83
CA ARG A 82 1.07 -9.89 3.74
C ARG A 82 1.58 -9.60 5.15
N ASN A 83 0.75 -8.95 5.96
CA ASN A 83 1.10 -8.59 7.33
C ASN A 83 1.42 -9.86 8.14
N TRP A 84 2.34 -9.77 9.10
CA TRP A 84 2.83 -10.93 9.86
C TRP A 84 1.70 -11.69 10.58
N PHE A 85 0.71 -10.98 11.11
CA PHE A 85 -0.47 -11.58 11.74
C PHE A 85 -1.21 -12.55 10.80
N GLN A 86 -1.39 -12.19 9.53
CA GLN A 86 -2.09 -13.06 8.57
C GLN A 86 -1.27 -14.30 8.18
N ARG A 87 0.03 -14.36 8.48
CA ARG A 87 0.87 -15.54 8.19
C ARG A 87 0.81 -16.58 9.31
N ASN A 88 0.80 -16.14 10.56
CA ASN A 88 0.74 -17.02 11.71
C ASN A 88 -0.41 -16.61 12.65
N PRO A 89 -1.65 -17.06 12.37
CA PRO A 89 -2.81 -16.68 13.17
C PRO A 89 -2.69 -17.16 14.63
N ARG A 90 -2.08 -18.33 14.86
CA ARG A 90 -1.86 -18.88 16.20
C ARG A 90 -0.88 -18.05 17.03
N THR A 91 0.22 -17.58 16.44
CA THR A 91 1.22 -16.80 17.17
C THR A 91 0.74 -15.39 17.49
N PHE A 92 -0.08 -14.78 16.63
CA PHE A 92 -0.73 -13.53 16.99
C PHE A 92 -1.80 -13.74 18.04
N SER A 93 -2.61 -14.80 17.96
CA SER A 93 -3.60 -15.08 18.99
C SER A 93 -2.92 -15.26 20.36
N SER A 94 -1.80 -15.98 20.43
CA SER A 94 -1.06 -16.12 21.69
C SER A 94 -0.40 -14.82 22.12
N LEU A 95 0.11 -14.00 21.19
CA LEU A 95 0.70 -12.69 21.48
C LEU A 95 -0.35 -11.74 22.06
N VAL A 96 -1.50 -11.60 21.38
CA VAL A 96 -2.59 -10.72 21.80
C VAL A 96 -3.16 -11.16 23.13
N THR A 97 -3.52 -12.44 23.28
CA THR A 97 -4.07 -12.94 24.55
C THR A 97 -3.04 -12.87 25.68
N GLY A 98 -1.76 -13.17 25.41
CA GLY A 98 -0.69 -13.05 26.38
C GLY A 98 -0.45 -11.61 26.82
N THR A 99 -0.43 -10.66 25.88
CA THR A 99 -0.32 -9.23 26.21
C THR A 99 -1.52 -8.72 26.99
N ALA A 100 -2.74 -9.15 26.64
CA ALA A 100 -3.95 -8.79 27.38
C ALA A 100 -3.89 -9.33 28.81
N LEU A 101 -3.53 -10.61 29.00
CA LEU A 101 -3.37 -11.18 30.34
C LEU A 101 -2.26 -10.48 31.12
N LEU A 102 -1.14 -10.12 30.50
CA LEU A 102 -0.09 -9.36 31.17
C LEU A 102 -0.57 -7.97 31.59
N ILE A 103 -1.41 -7.31 30.80
CA ILE A 103 -2.00 -6.00 31.17
C ILE A 103 -3.01 -6.17 32.31
N PHE A 104 -3.89 -7.17 32.24
CA PHE A 104 -4.93 -7.42 33.24
C PHE A 104 -4.40 -8.04 34.55
N PHE A 105 -3.29 -8.79 34.50
CA PHE A 105 -2.69 -9.46 35.66
C PHE A 105 -1.35 -8.86 36.11
N SER A 106 -0.85 -7.80 35.46
CA SER A 106 0.19 -6.97 36.05
C SER A 106 -0.42 -6.18 37.21
N LYS A 107 -0.27 -6.75 38.40
CA LYS A 107 -0.60 -6.20 39.71
C LYS A 107 -0.49 -4.67 39.88
N PRO A 108 0.51 -3.93 39.35
CA PRO A 108 0.60 -2.49 39.63
C PRO A 108 -0.41 -1.58 38.87
N LEU A 109 -1.13 -2.06 37.85
CA LEU A 109 -2.12 -1.23 37.13
C LEU A 109 -3.57 -1.53 37.52
N TYR A 110 -3.88 -2.75 37.97
CA TYR A 110 -5.22 -3.12 38.42
C TYR A 110 -5.56 -2.47 39.77
N ASP A 111 -4.59 -2.39 40.68
CA ASP A 111 -4.73 -1.70 41.98
C ASP A 111 -4.83 -0.17 41.83
N ALA A 112 -4.21 0.42 40.80
CA ALA A 112 -4.21 1.87 40.63
C ALA A 112 -5.54 2.45 40.11
N PHE A 113 -6.39 1.64 39.47
CA PHE A 113 -7.60 2.14 38.80
C PHE A 113 -8.91 1.36 39.10
N ILE A 114 -8.88 0.13 39.63
CA ILE A 114 -10.09 -0.71 39.82
C ILE A 114 -10.30 -1.12 41.27
N ALA A 115 -9.27 -1.06 42.13
CA ALA A 115 -9.45 -1.24 43.56
C ALA A 115 -10.15 0.00 44.15
N ASP A 116 -11.48 -0.04 44.25
CA ASP A 116 -12.20 0.85 45.16
C ASP A 116 -11.56 0.71 46.55
N ALA A 117 -11.17 1.85 47.12
CA ALA A 117 -10.62 1.93 48.46
C ALA A 117 -11.50 1.12 49.42
N VAL A 118 -10.94 0.10 50.05
CA VAL A 118 -11.57 -0.55 51.20
C VAL A 118 -11.91 0.59 52.17
N PRO A 119 -13.19 0.79 52.53
CA PRO A 119 -13.58 1.92 53.36
C PRO A 119 -13.05 1.68 54.77
N GLY A 120 -11.87 2.23 55.06
CA GLY A 120 -11.21 2.04 56.36
C GLY A 120 -9.70 2.26 56.39
N ALA A 121 -9.00 2.32 55.25
CA ALA A 121 -7.56 2.60 55.26
C ALA A 121 -7.29 4.12 55.30
N LEU A 122 -6.73 4.57 56.42
CA LEU A 122 -6.24 5.93 56.68
C LEU A 122 -5.42 6.51 55.49
N PRO A 123 -5.52 7.82 55.19
CA PRO A 123 -4.66 8.44 54.17
C PRO A 123 -3.19 8.41 54.61
N PRO A 124 -2.25 8.00 53.75
CA PRO A 124 -0.83 8.15 54.05
C PRO A 124 -0.48 9.64 54.12
N ARG A 125 0.14 10.01 55.25
CA ARG A 125 0.58 11.36 55.61
C ARG A 125 1.56 11.95 54.59
N GLU A 126 1.48 13.28 54.48
CA GLU A 126 2.46 14.17 53.87
C GLU A 126 3.92 13.69 54.00
N ILE A 127 4.65 13.72 52.88
CA ILE A 127 6.11 13.85 52.88
C ILE A 127 6.45 15.23 52.32
N ARG A 128 6.42 16.19 53.25
CA ARG A 128 7.34 17.31 53.47
C ARG A 128 8.45 17.49 52.42
N SER A 129 8.32 18.58 51.66
CA SER A 129 9.34 19.51 51.15
C SER A 129 10.76 19.01 50.80
N ILE A 130 11.13 19.12 49.51
CA ILE A 130 12.49 19.55 49.10
C ILE A 130 12.35 20.65 48.05
N ARG A 131 12.75 21.86 48.41
CA ARG A 131 12.97 23.00 47.51
C ARG A 131 14.47 23.18 47.37
N ILE A 132 15.05 22.86 46.21
CA ILE A 132 16.37 23.38 45.80
C ILE A 132 16.33 23.58 44.27
N GLY A 133 16.16 24.83 43.85
CA GLY A 133 16.52 25.25 42.50
C GLY A 133 17.98 25.72 42.47
N PRO A 134 18.71 25.58 41.36
CA PRO A 134 20.05 26.13 41.23
C PRO A 134 20.02 27.59 40.71
N LYS A 135 21.03 28.35 41.12
CA LYS A 135 21.40 29.70 40.69
C LYS A 135 22.67 29.60 39.86
#